data_AF-A0A3P6SRD8-F1
#
_entry.id   AF-A0A3P6SRD8-F1
#
_cell.length_a   1.000
_cell.length_b   1.000
_cell.length_c   1.000
_cell.angle_alpha   90.00
_cell.angle_beta   90.00
_cell.angle_gamma   90.00
#
_symmetry.space_group_name_H-M   'P 1'
#
loop_
_entity.id
_entity.type
_entity.pdbx_description
1 polymer ?
#
loop_
_entity_poly.entity_id
_entity_poly.type
_entity_poly.pdbx_seq_one_letter_code
_entity_poly.pdbx_strand_id
1 'polypeptide(L)'
;MDDVDGLLLKIGCSKSALILSLIRHLDGVDLTGRLSLSNQFVTELLDYSPHILAANTSSAATRSKLLRLLFTLALYNVSIRRYLCGDLHLCGPVFECLKLSLKEQLGPQNLIDILRLLQVLTYERCLVLGLWTNDLISFLMGEITREVEVEWMPYCMAILCNLARRSKSVCGRIKKSVRFPLH
;
A
#
# COMPACT_ATOMS: atom_id res chain seq x y z
N MET A 1 -14.03 0.11 -22.25
CA MET A 1 -13.31 1.40 -22.22
C MET A 1 -14.16 2.45 -21.48
N ASP A 2 -15.14 2.03 -20.67
CA ASP A 2 -16.34 2.84 -20.40
C ASP A 2 -16.53 3.21 -18.92
N ASP A 3 -15.64 2.75 -18.04
CA ASP A 3 -15.79 2.90 -16.58
C ASP A 3 -15.02 4.12 -16.02
N VAL A 4 -14.22 4.77 -16.86
CA VAL A 4 -13.43 5.95 -16.48
C VAL A 4 -14.25 7.23 -16.63
N ASP A 5 -15.12 7.29 -17.64
CA ASP A 5 -15.89 8.49 -17.96
C ASP A 5 -17.09 8.67 -17.00
N GLY A 6 -17.67 7.58 -16.49
CA GLY A 6 -18.67 7.63 -15.41
C GLY A 6 -18.10 8.10 -14.06
N LEU A 7 -16.79 7.96 -13.85
CA LEU A 7 -16.08 8.44 -12.66
C LEU A 7 -15.83 9.96 -12.71
N LEU A 8 -15.67 10.52 -13.93
CA LEU A 8 -15.40 11.94 -14.17
C LEU A 8 -16.57 12.85 -13.78
N LEU A 9 -17.81 12.37 -13.90
CA LEU A 9 -19.00 13.16 -13.56
C LEU A 9 -19.30 13.22 -12.06
N LYS A 10 -18.73 12.32 -11.23
CA LYS A 10 -19.03 12.25 -9.79
C LYS A 10 -18.00 12.93 -8.89
N ILE A 11 -16.79 13.18 -9.38
CA ILE A 11 -15.69 13.74 -8.56
C ILE A 11 -15.45 15.18 -9.00
N GLY A 12 -16.27 16.11 -8.50
CA GLY A 12 -16.20 17.54 -8.77
C GLY A 12 -14.97 18.24 -8.16
N CYS A 13 -13.76 17.84 -8.54
CA CYS A 13 -12.53 18.52 -8.12
C CYS A 13 -11.48 18.49 -9.24
N SER A 14 -10.99 19.66 -9.66
CA SER A 14 -10.00 19.87 -10.73
C SER A 14 -8.74 18.99 -10.64
N LYS A 15 -8.40 18.45 -9.46
CA LYS A 15 -7.23 17.58 -9.24
C LYS A 15 -7.46 16.11 -9.62
N SER A 16 -8.70 15.62 -9.64
CA SER A 16 -9.01 14.22 -10.01
C SER A 16 -8.77 13.95 -11.50
N ALA A 17 -9.11 14.92 -12.36
CA ALA A 17 -8.82 14.90 -13.79
C ALA A 17 -7.31 14.89 -14.07
N LEU A 18 -6.52 15.60 -13.25
CA LEU A 18 -5.08 15.67 -13.37
C LEU A 18 -4.42 14.32 -13.03
N ILE A 19 -4.92 13.62 -12.01
CA ILE A 19 -4.46 12.26 -11.66
C ILE A 19 -4.82 11.25 -12.74
N LEU A 20 -6.03 11.30 -13.29
CA LEU A 20 -6.41 10.44 -14.41
C LEU A 20 -5.58 10.73 -15.66
N SER A 21 -5.27 12.00 -15.91
CA SER A 21 -4.35 12.41 -16.97
C SER A 21 -2.94 11.88 -16.72
N LEU A 22 -2.44 11.94 -15.49
CA LEU A 22 -1.13 11.40 -15.09
C LEU A 22 -1.10 9.87 -15.20
N ILE A 23 -2.13 9.16 -14.75
CA ILE A 23 -2.25 7.70 -14.89
C ILE A 23 -2.31 7.33 -16.37
N ARG A 24 -3.10 8.02 -17.19
CA ARG A 24 -3.15 7.83 -18.65
C ARG A 24 -1.82 8.16 -19.33
N HIS A 25 -1.09 9.15 -18.84
CA HIS A 25 0.23 9.51 -19.38
C HIS A 25 1.28 8.45 -19.01
N LEU A 26 1.19 7.88 -17.81
CA LEU A 26 2.04 6.79 -17.35
C LEU A 26 1.67 5.43 -17.97
N ASP A 27 0.47 5.29 -18.56
CA ASP A 27 0.03 4.06 -19.27
C ASP A 27 0.89 3.75 -20.51
N GLY A 28 1.57 4.77 -21.07
CA GLY A 28 2.55 4.63 -22.15
C GLY A 28 4.01 4.65 -21.70
N VAL A 29 4.26 4.89 -20.41
CA VAL A 29 5.61 4.88 -19.84
C VAL A 29 5.90 3.46 -19.38
N ASP A 30 7.01 2.90 -19.82
CA ASP A 30 7.48 1.63 -19.28
C ASP A 30 7.69 1.78 -17.77
N LEU A 31 6.74 1.25 -16.99
CA LEU A 31 6.76 1.29 -15.53
C LEU A 31 7.88 0.43 -14.94
N THR A 32 8.49 -0.44 -15.75
CA THR A 32 9.74 -1.16 -15.42
C THR A 32 10.99 -0.33 -15.76
N GLY A 33 10.82 0.74 -16.53
CA GLY A 33 11.84 1.72 -16.82
C GLY A 33 12.31 2.48 -15.58
N ARG A 34 13.54 2.98 -15.62
CA ARG A 34 14.14 3.75 -14.52
C ARG A 34 13.51 5.14 -14.47
N LEU A 35 12.52 5.29 -13.59
CA LEU A 35 11.88 6.57 -13.29
C LEU A 35 12.67 7.33 -12.23
N SER A 36 12.70 8.65 -12.40
CA SER A 36 13.44 9.56 -11.53
C SER A 36 12.49 10.50 -10.79
N LEU A 37 12.81 10.79 -9.53
CA LEU A 37 12.15 11.83 -8.72
C LEU A 37 12.46 13.25 -9.23
N SER A 38 13.37 13.41 -10.18
CA SER A 38 13.55 14.67 -10.91
C SER A 38 12.43 14.94 -11.91
N ASN A 39 11.60 13.95 -12.23
CA ASN A 39 10.42 14.14 -13.06
C ASN A 39 9.29 14.74 -12.21
N GLN A 40 8.95 16.01 -12.47
CA GLN A 40 7.95 16.75 -11.71
C GLN A 40 6.59 16.04 -11.70
N PHE A 41 6.15 15.45 -12.81
CA PHE A 41 4.86 14.74 -12.88
C PHE A 41 4.83 13.49 -12.01
N VAL A 42 5.95 12.76 -11.95
CA VAL A 42 6.09 11.61 -11.05
C VAL A 42 6.02 12.09 -9.62
N THR A 43 6.82 13.09 -9.26
CA THR A 43 6.88 13.58 -7.87
C THR A 43 5.55 14.16 -7.40
N GLU A 44 4.87 14.97 -8.22
CA GLU A 44 3.53 15.49 -7.90
C GLU A 44 2.50 14.38 -7.70
N LEU A 45 2.53 13.33 -8.53
CA LEU A 45 1.66 12.17 -8.37
C LEU A 45 1.94 11.45 -7.05
N LEU A 46 3.22 11.24 -6.72
CA LEU A 46 3.63 10.56 -5.50
C LEU A 46 3.23 11.38 -4.26
N ASP A 47 3.49 12.69 -4.26
CA ASP A 47 3.14 13.62 -3.18
C ASP A 47 1.63 13.64 -2.91
N TYR A 48 0.82 13.53 -3.96
CA TYR A 48 -0.63 13.54 -3.80
C TYR A 48 -1.20 12.17 -3.40
N SER A 49 -0.43 11.09 -3.54
CA SER A 49 -0.91 9.73 -3.32
C SER A 49 -1.46 9.45 -1.91
N PRO A 50 -0.86 9.92 -0.79
CA PRO A 50 -1.41 9.70 0.54
C PRO A 50 -2.80 10.32 0.70
N HIS A 51 -3.03 11.49 0.10
CA HIS A 51 -4.31 12.20 0.16
C HIS A 51 -5.40 11.44 -0.60
N ILE A 52 -5.10 10.87 -1.77
CA ILE A 52 -6.07 10.04 -2.50
C ILE A 52 -6.42 8.80 -1.70
N LEU A 53 -5.43 8.12 -1.12
CA LEU A 53 -5.64 6.90 -0.34
C LEU A 53 -6.49 7.14 0.91
N ALA A 54 -6.29 8.30 1.57
CA ALA A 54 -7.01 8.66 2.79
C ALA A 54 -8.36 9.36 2.56
N ALA A 55 -8.62 9.90 1.37
CA ALA A 55 -9.84 10.66 1.10
C ALA A 55 -11.08 9.75 1.12
N ASN A 56 -12.09 10.16 1.89
CA ASN A 56 -13.41 9.53 1.94
C ASN A 56 -14.19 9.65 0.62
N THR A 57 -13.83 10.62 -0.22
CA THR A 57 -14.41 10.84 -1.56
C THR A 57 -13.78 9.98 -2.65
N SER A 58 -12.61 9.37 -2.40
CA SER A 58 -12.00 8.43 -3.33
C SER A 58 -12.83 7.16 -3.41
N SER A 59 -13.08 6.68 -4.63
CA SER A 59 -13.74 5.39 -4.83
C SER A 59 -12.78 4.23 -4.52
N ALA A 60 -13.34 3.06 -4.17
CA ALA A 60 -12.56 1.82 -4.02
C ALA A 60 -11.73 1.52 -5.27
N ALA A 61 -12.34 1.62 -6.46
CA ALA A 61 -11.67 1.40 -7.74
C ALA A 61 -10.48 2.35 -7.95
N THR A 62 -10.62 3.63 -7.57
CA THR A 62 -9.52 4.61 -7.64
C THR A 62 -8.37 4.22 -6.72
N ARG A 63 -8.67 3.87 -5.45
CA ARG A 63 -7.66 3.41 -4.49
C ARG A 63 -6.93 2.18 -5.01
N SER A 64 -7.64 1.16 -5.48
CA SER A 64 -7.04 -0.08 -6.00
C SER A 64 -6.13 0.18 -7.21
N LYS A 65 -6.54 1.04 -8.14
CA LYS A 65 -5.70 1.43 -9.30
C LYS A 65 -4.43 2.15 -8.85
N LEU A 66 -4.55 3.09 -7.92
CA LEU A 66 -3.40 3.82 -7.38
C LEU A 66 -2.44 2.91 -6.62
N LEU A 67 -2.96 1.99 -5.78
CA LEU A 67 -2.15 1.03 -5.03
C LEU A 67 -1.33 0.13 -5.96
N ARG A 68 -1.93 -0.37 -7.05
CA ARG A 68 -1.22 -1.15 -8.07
C ARG A 68 -0.14 -0.33 -8.78
N LEU A 69 -0.43 0.92 -9.14
CA LEU A 69 0.55 1.81 -9.75
C LEU A 69 1.73 2.04 -8.80
N LEU A 70 1.45 2.38 -7.53
CA LEU A 70 2.47 2.59 -6.51
C LEU A 70 3.31 1.34 -6.26
N PHE A 71 2.70 0.15 -6.28
CA PHE A 71 3.43 -1.11 -6.22
C PHE A 71 4.42 -1.26 -7.38
N THR A 72 3.96 -1.07 -8.62
CA THR A 72 4.83 -1.18 -9.79
C THR A 72 6.00 -0.19 -9.72
N LEU A 73 5.71 1.07 -9.39
CA LEU A 73 6.73 2.11 -9.24
C LEU A 73 7.74 1.75 -8.15
N ALA A 74 7.28 1.34 -6.97
CA ALA A 74 8.13 0.97 -5.84
C ALA A 74 8.94 -0.31 -6.10
N LEU A 75 8.39 -1.27 -6.85
CA LEU A 75 9.06 -2.53 -7.14
C LEU A 75 10.31 -2.30 -7.99
N TYR A 76 10.17 -1.52 -9.07
CA TYR A 76 11.24 -1.32 -10.05
C TYR A 76 12.17 -0.12 -9.73
N ASN A 77 11.74 0.84 -8.92
CA ASN A 77 12.49 2.07 -8.66
C ASN A 77 12.82 2.24 -7.18
N VAL A 78 14.06 1.90 -6.80
CA VAL A 78 14.54 1.96 -5.40
C VAL A 78 14.47 3.37 -4.82
N SER A 79 14.79 4.40 -5.60
CA SER A 79 14.69 5.81 -5.19
C SER A 79 13.25 6.19 -4.84
N ILE A 80 12.30 5.85 -5.73
CA ILE A 80 10.87 6.06 -5.50
C ILE A 80 10.40 5.29 -4.28
N ARG A 81 10.78 4.02 -4.13
CA ARG A 81 10.41 3.22 -2.96
C ARG A 81 10.89 3.83 -1.63
N ARG A 82 12.14 4.32 -1.60
CA ARG A 82 12.68 5.01 -0.42
C ARG A 82 11.95 6.29 -0.12
N TYR A 83 11.58 7.05 -1.15
CA TYR A 83 10.81 8.28 -1.02
C TYR A 83 9.40 8.03 -0.49
N LEU A 84 8.68 7.06 -1.07
CA LEU A 84 7.35 6.63 -0.59
C LEU A 84 7.37 6.21 0.88
N CYS A 85 8.39 5.44 1.27
CA CYS A 85 8.50 4.86 2.60
C CYS A 85 9.04 5.85 3.65
N GLY A 86 10.08 6.61 3.29
CA GLY A 86 10.82 7.51 4.16
C GLY A 86 10.18 8.88 4.27
N ASP A 87 10.01 9.57 3.14
CA ASP A 87 9.55 10.97 3.11
C ASP A 87 8.03 11.08 3.19
N LEU A 88 7.30 10.24 2.45
CA LEU A 88 5.83 10.28 2.42
C LEU A 88 5.15 9.43 3.49
N HIS A 89 5.93 8.61 4.22
CA HIS A 89 5.43 7.71 5.26
C HIS A 89 4.23 6.84 4.81
N LEU A 90 4.25 6.38 3.55
CA LEU A 90 3.08 5.83 2.85
C LEU A 90 2.56 4.51 3.45
N CYS A 91 3.35 3.78 4.24
CA CYS A 91 2.91 2.53 4.88
C CYS A 91 1.64 2.70 5.73
N GLY A 92 1.48 3.81 6.44
CA GLY A 92 0.29 4.08 7.24
C GLY A 92 -0.97 4.18 6.37
N PRO A 93 -1.03 5.12 5.41
CA PRO A 93 -2.14 5.22 4.45
C PRO A 93 -2.46 3.93 3.70
N VAL A 94 -1.43 3.16 3.28
CA VAL A 94 -1.63 1.87 2.61
C VAL A 94 -2.27 0.84 3.55
N PHE A 95 -1.88 0.82 4.82
CA PHE A 95 -2.51 -0.05 5.81
C PHE A 95 -3.97 0.34 6.12
N GLU A 96 -4.30 1.63 6.13
CA GLU A 96 -5.70 2.06 6.25
C GLU A 96 -6.53 1.61 5.04
N CYS A 97 -5.95 1.60 3.84
CA CYS A 97 -6.59 0.99 2.67
C CYS A 97 -6.81 -0.52 2.82
N LEU A 98 -5.94 -1.24 3.54
CA LEU A 98 -6.15 -2.65 3.89
C LEU A 98 -7.41 -2.82 4.74
N LYS A 99 -7.55 -2.01 5.80
CA LYS A 99 -8.73 -2.01 6.68
C LYS A 99 -10.01 -1.69 5.90
N LEU A 100 -9.96 -0.69 5.03
CA LEU A 100 -11.09 -0.34 4.16
C LEU A 100 -11.45 -1.47 3.19
N SER A 101 -10.46 -2.12 2.56
CA SER A 101 -10.69 -3.26 1.67
C SER A 101 -11.43 -4.40 2.36
N LEU A 102 -11.07 -4.69 3.61
CA LEU A 102 -11.74 -5.72 4.42
C LEU A 102 -13.17 -5.30 4.77
N LYS A 103 -13.35 -4.05 5.19
CA LYS A 103 -14.67 -3.49 5.54
C LYS A 103 -15.62 -3.46 4.34
N GLU A 104 -15.12 -3.11 3.17
CA GLU A 104 -15.87 -3.01 1.90
C GLU A 104 -15.98 -4.35 1.16
N GLN A 105 -15.35 -5.42 1.68
CA GLN A 105 -15.37 -6.77 1.10
C GLN A 105 -14.95 -6.81 -0.38
N LEU A 106 -13.89 -6.08 -0.75
CA LEU A 106 -13.42 -5.94 -2.14
C LEU A 106 -12.81 -7.20 -2.76
N GLY A 107 -12.84 -8.33 -2.04
CA GLY A 107 -12.31 -9.61 -2.48
C GLY A 107 -10.80 -9.77 -2.25
N PRO A 108 -10.30 -11.01 -2.41
CA PRO A 108 -8.95 -11.38 -1.99
C PRO A 108 -7.85 -10.80 -2.88
N GLN A 109 -8.11 -10.59 -4.18
CA GLN A 109 -7.11 -9.97 -5.07
C GLN A 109 -6.74 -8.54 -4.62
N ASN A 110 -7.72 -7.76 -4.15
CA ASN A 110 -7.45 -6.41 -3.66
C ASN A 110 -6.61 -6.44 -2.38
N LEU A 111 -6.85 -7.42 -1.51
CA LEU A 111 -6.05 -7.64 -0.31
C LEU A 111 -4.59 -8.00 -0.67
N ILE A 112 -4.39 -8.91 -1.63
CA ILE A 112 -3.07 -9.28 -2.14
C ILE A 112 -2.32 -8.07 -2.70
N ASP A 113 -2.98 -7.25 -3.52
CA ASP A 113 -2.37 -6.07 -4.13
C ASP A 113 -1.85 -5.09 -3.06
N ILE A 114 -2.64 -4.88 -1.99
CA ILE A 114 -2.23 -4.03 -0.86
C ILE A 114 -1.06 -4.65 -0.09
N LEU A 115 -1.13 -5.95 0.21
CA LEU A 115 -0.07 -6.65 0.94
C LEU A 115 1.25 -6.69 0.18
N ARG A 116 1.21 -6.80 -1.15
CA ARG A 116 2.40 -6.69 -2.02
C ARG A 116 3.08 -5.32 -1.88
N LEU A 117 2.31 -4.24 -1.89
CA LEU A 117 2.86 -2.90 -1.67
C LEU A 117 3.44 -2.76 -0.25
N LEU A 118 2.72 -3.24 0.78
CA LEU A 118 3.22 -3.24 2.16
C LEU A 118 4.52 -4.04 2.31
N GLN A 119 4.64 -5.20 1.67
CA GLN A 119 5.86 -6.00 1.69
C GLN A 119 7.05 -5.21 1.12
N VAL A 120 6.86 -4.58 -0.03
CA VAL A 120 7.90 -3.80 -0.71
C VAL A 120 8.31 -2.59 0.13
N LEU A 121 7.35 -1.84 0.68
CA LEU A 121 7.66 -0.66 1.50
C LEU A 121 8.32 -1.04 2.83
N THR A 122 7.86 -2.11 3.48
CA THR A 122 8.40 -2.54 4.78
C THR A 122 9.82 -3.10 4.72
N TYR A 123 10.28 -3.49 3.52
CA TYR A 123 11.65 -3.93 3.30
C TYR A 123 12.67 -2.79 3.48
N GLU A 124 12.27 -1.54 3.25
CA GLU A 124 13.19 -0.40 3.24
C GLU A 124 13.72 -0.02 4.62
N ARG A 125 14.98 0.44 4.64
CA ARG A 125 15.69 0.85 5.87
C ARG A 125 15.26 2.24 6.36
N CYS A 126 14.69 3.07 5.52
CA CYS A 126 14.15 4.38 5.91
C CYS A 126 12.73 4.33 6.49
N LEU A 127 12.07 3.16 6.52
CA LEU A 127 10.73 3.04 7.11
C LEU A 127 10.65 3.63 8.52
N VAL A 128 9.69 4.50 8.75
CA VAL A 128 9.34 5.00 10.08
C VAL A 128 8.14 4.21 10.60
N LEU A 129 8.30 3.59 11.78
CA LEU A 129 7.22 2.84 12.43
C LEU A 129 6.26 3.83 13.09
N GLY A 130 4.96 3.68 12.84
CA GLY A 130 3.91 4.55 13.36
C GLY A 130 2.90 3.80 14.21
N LEU A 131 1.80 4.48 14.57
CA LEU A 131 0.69 3.89 15.35
C LEU A 131 0.10 2.65 14.66
N TRP A 132 0.05 2.67 13.33
CA TRP A 132 -0.42 1.57 12.48
C TRP A 132 0.35 0.25 12.66
N THR A 133 1.59 0.29 13.14
CA THR A 133 2.47 -0.89 13.15
C THR A 133 1.94 -2.01 14.05
N ASN A 134 1.34 -1.69 15.20
CA ASN A 134 0.83 -2.70 16.12
C ASN A 134 -0.42 -3.40 15.57
N ASP A 135 -1.34 -2.61 15.01
CA ASP A 135 -2.53 -3.12 14.35
C ASP A 135 -2.15 -4.01 13.16
N LEU A 136 -1.16 -3.59 12.36
CA LEU A 136 -0.68 -4.41 11.25
C LEU A 136 -0.10 -5.72 11.77
N ILE A 137 0.78 -5.71 12.77
CA ILE A 137 1.32 -6.94 13.34
C ILE A 137 0.18 -7.86 13.82
N SER A 138 -0.83 -7.32 14.49
CA SER A 138 -1.97 -8.10 14.99
C SER A 138 -2.75 -8.74 13.85
N PHE A 139 -3.04 -7.98 12.79
CA PHE A 139 -3.67 -8.50 11.58
C PHE A 139 -2.84 -9.62 10.94
N LEU A 140 -1.55 -9.37 10.70
CA LEU A 140 -0.66 -10.33 10.04
C LEU A 140 -0.51 -11.62 10.84
N MET A 141 -0.41 -11.52 12.17
CA MET A 141 -0.37 -12.66 13.06
C MET A 141 -1.66 -13.47 12.98
N GLY A 142 -2.82 -12.79 13.03
CA GLY A 142 -4.12 -13.45 12.88
C GLY A 142 -4.25 -14.22 11.57
N GLU A 143 -3.72 -13.66 10.48
CA GLU A 143 -3.77 -14.30 9.15
C GLU A 143 -2.83 -15.51 9.02
N ILE A 144 -1.66 -15.52 9.68
CA ILE A 144 -0.74 -16.68 9.63
C ILE A 144 -1.13 -17.80 10.60
N THR A 145 -1.97 -17.52 11.60
CA THR A 145 -2.45 -18.51 12.57
C THR A 145 -3.80 -19.11 12.19
N ARG A 146 -4.34 -18.80 11.01
CA ARG A 146 -5.61 -19.38 10.54
C ARG A 146 -5.45 -20.89 10.33
N GLU A 147 -6.50 -21.64 10.65
CA GLU A 147 -6.55 -23.09 10.40
C GLU A 147 -6.48 -23.41 8.90
N VAL A 148 -7.16 -22.59 8.09
CA VAL A 148 -7.16 -22.70 6.63
C VAL A 148 -6.14 -21.75 6.05
N GLU A 149 -5.19 -22.31 5.30
CA GLU A 149 -4.19 -21.53 4.58
C GLU A 149 -4.84 -20.62 3.53
N VAL A 150 -4.44 -19.36 3.53
CA VAL A 150 -4.94 -18.32 2.62
C VAL A 150 -3.84 -17.92 1.64
N GLU A 151 -4.21 -17.64 0.40
CA GLU A 151 -3.27 -17.35 -0.69
C GLU A 151 -2.37 -16.13 -0.44
N TRP A 152 -2.78 -15.22 0.45
CA TRP A 152 -1.99 -14.03 0.82
C TRP A 152 -1.06 -14.24 2.02
N MET A 153 -1.08 -15.42 2.64
CA MET A 153 -0.25 -15.73 3.81
C MET A 153 1.27 -15.50 3.59
N PRO A 154 1.86 -15.82 2.42
CA PRO A 154 3.28 -15.56 2.17
C PRO A 154 3.66 -14.07 2.30
N TYR A 155 2.77 -13.17 1.87
CA TYR A 155 3.00 -11.72 2.02
C TYR A 155 2.96 -11.32 3.50
N CYS A 156 2.06 -11.93 4.29
CA CYS A 156 1.98 -11.66 5.72
C CYS A 156 3.27 -12.06 6.45
N MET A 157 3.80 -13.25 6.15
CA MET A 157 5.07 -13.71 6.70
C MET A 157 6.23 -12.80 6.29
N ALA A 158 6.30 -12.41 5.01
CA ALA A 158 7.35 -11.54 4.51
C ALA A 158 7.35 -10.16 5.20
N ILE A 159 6.16 -9.57 5.40
CA ILE A 159 6.03 -8.30 6.12
C ILE A 159 6.46 -8.45 7.58
N LEU A 160 6.04 -9.52 8.27
CA LEU A 160 6.45 -9.78 9.65
C LEU A 160 7.97 -9.94 9.76
N CYS A 161 8.61 -10.67 8.83
CA CYS A 161 10.07 -10.81 8.76
C CYS A 161 10.76 -9.46 8.56
N ASN A 162 10.25 -8.64 7.65
CA ASN A 162 10.75 -7.28 7.43
C ASN A 162 10.69 -6.46 8.73
N LEU A 163 9.53 -6.45 9.39
CA LEU A 163 9.30 -5.70 10.63
C LEU A 163 10.13 -6.24 11.81
N ALA A 164 10.27 -7.56 11.95
CA ALA A 164 11.07 -8.18 13.01
C ALA A 164 12.56 -7.82 12.91
N ARG A 165 13.09 -7.75 11.68
CA ARG A 165 14.47 -7.33 11.39
C ARG A 165 14.74 -5.88 11.80
N ARG A 166 13.69 -5.03 11.85
CA ARG A 166 13.82 -3.59 12.08
C ARG A 166 14.05 -3.21 13.55
N SER A 167 13.50 -3.97 14.50
CA SER A 167 13.57 -3.59 15.92
C SER A 167 13.38 -4.77 16.86
N LYS A 168 14.24 -4.86 17.87
CA LYS A 168 14.08 -5.83 18.98
C LYS A 168 12.74 -5.67 19.69
N SER A 169 12.21 -4.44 19.79
CA SER A 169 10.88 -4.18 20.35
C SER A 169 9.78 -4.81 19.49
N VAL A 170 9.87 -4.66 18.16
CA VAL A 170 8.90 -5.28 17.24
C VAL A 170 8.98 -6.81 17.31
N CYS A 171 10.19 -7.38 17.31
CA CYS A 171 10.38 -8.81 17.54
C CYS A 171 9.76 -9.28 18.87
N GLY A 172 9.93 -8.51 19.95
CA GLY A 172 9.30 -8.79 21.24
C GLY A 172 7.78 -8.77 21.19
N ARG A 173 7.16 -7.87 20.41
CA ARG A 173 5.71 -7.81 20.21
C ARG A 173 5.19 -9.02 19.43
N ILE A 174 5.85 -9.39 18.34
CA ILE A 174 5.53 -10.59 17.55
C ILE A 174 5.59 -11.86 18.43
N LYS A 175 6.59 -11.96 19.31
CA LYS A 175 6.68 -13.08 20.26
C LYS A 175 5.55 -13.11 21.28
N LYS A 176 5.03 -11.95 21.71
CA LYS A 176 3.91 -11.87 22.65
C LYS A 176 2.58 -12.26 22.00
N SER A 177 2.36 -11.89 20.74
CA SER A 177 1.14 -12.26 20.00
C SER A 177 0.98 -13.77 19.78
N VAL A 178 2.07 -14.54 19.81
CA VAL A 178 2.03 -16.02 19.72
C VAL A 178 1.67 -16.67 21.07
N ARG A 179 1.86 -15.98 22.19
CA ARG A 179 1.74 -16.57 23.54
C ARG A 179 0.33 -16.56 24.13
N PHE A 180 -0.68 -16.13 23.38
CA PHE A 180 -2.08 -16.36 23.72
C PHE A 180 -2.61 -17.51 22.85
N PRO A 181 -2.51 -18.78 23.31
CA PRO A 181 -3.34 -19.81 22.74
C PRO A 181 -4.80 -19.44 22.99
N LEU A 182 -5.59 -19.44 21.94
CA LEU A 182 -7.05 -19.39 22.01
C LEU A 182 -7.49 -20.59 22.89
N HIS A 183 -8.14 -20.28 24.00
CA HIS A 183 -8.98 -21.24 24.74
C HIS A 183 -10.25 -21.54 23.94
#